data_AF-A0A2A5RH29-F1
#
_entry.id   AF-A0A2A5RH29-F1
#
_cell.length_a   1.000
_cell.length_b   1.000
_cell.length_c   1.000
_cell.angle_alpha   90.00
_cell.angle_beta   90.00
_cell.angle_gamma   90.00
#
_symmetry.space_group_name_H-M   'P 1'
#
loop_
_entity.id
_entity.type
_entity.pdbx_description
1 polymer ?
#
loop_
_entity_poly.entity_id
_entity_poly.type
_entity_poly.pdbx_seq_one_letter_code
_entity_poly.pdbx_strand_id
1 'polypeptide(L)'
;MEFLLYLALGACAGVLAGLFGVGGGIIIVPVLVFSFTLQGFDPSILTHLAVGTSLATIIFTSVNAVREHHRRGAVRWPIFKWMTVGILLGAGFGALTAEAISGPNLQKIIGVFALVIAAQLALDVKPKASRTVPGKLGLTMAGSVIGWASAIFGIGGGSLTVPFLTWRSVPMQQAVATSSACGLPIAVASAISFMILGWHDPLLPAHSLGFVYLPALLGIALTSMVFARLGARLAHKLSPKLLKRLFAALLFCVGLSFLF
;
A
#
# COMPACT_ATOMS: atom_id res chain seq x y z
N MET A 1 -4.75 26.66 -2.91
CA MET A 1 -4.09 25.98 -4.06
C MET A 1 -3.73 24.54 -3.75
N GLU A 2 -3.16 24.24 -2.58
CA GLU A 2 -2.69 22.88 -2.22
C GLU A 2 -3.78 21.80 -2.24
N PHE A 3 -4.99 22.11 -1.79
CA PHE A 3 -6.10 21.16 -1.86
C PHE A 3 -6.45 20.73 -3.29
N LEU A 4 -6.40 21.65 -4.27
CA LEU A 4 -6.61 21.31 -5.68
C LEU A 4 -5.52 20.39 -6.23
N LEU A 5 -4.28 20.57 -5.77
CA LEU A 5 -3.17 19.70 -6.11
C LEU A 5 -3.40 18.29 -5.56
N TYR A 6 -3.86 18.14 -4.32
CA TYR A 6 -4.21 16.82 -3.76
C TYR A 6 -5.41 16.17 -4.44
N LEU A 7 -6.39 16.95 -4.91
CA LEU A 7 -7.50 16.42 -5.71
C LEU A 7 -7.00 15.91 -7.07
N ALA A 8 -6.12 16.65 -7.75
CA ALA A 8 -5.54 16.22 -9.02
C ALA A 8 -4.64 14.99 -8.85
N LEU A 9 -3.75 15.00 -7.85
CA LEU A 9 -2.90 13.87 -7.51
C LEU A 9 -3.72 12.65 -7.10
N GLY A 10 -4.77 12.85 -6.32
CA GLY A 10 -5.68 11.77 -5.92
C GLY A 10 -6.48 11.21 -7.10
N ALA A 11 -6.86 12.04 -8.08
CA ALA A 11 -7.46 11.57 -9.32
C ALA A 11 -6.46 10.73 -10.14
N CYS A 12 -5.24 11.21 -10.34
CA CYS A 12 -4.17 10.46 -11.02
C CYS A 12 -3.84 9.16 -10.30
N ALA A 13 -3.60 9.21 -8.99
CA ALA A 13 -3.34 8.04 -8.15
C ALA A 13 -4.52 7.07 -8.17
N GLY A 14 -5.75 7.57 -8.17
CA GLY A 14 -6.97 6.78 -8.35
C GLY A 14 -7.00 6.04 -9.67
N VAL A 15 -6.79 6.73 -10.79
CA VAL A 15 -6.73 6.09 -12.11
C VAL A 15 -5.65 5.02 -12.13
N LEU A 16 -4.44 5.32 -11.68
CA LEU A 16 -3.33 4.36 -11.65
C LEU A 16 -3.64 3.16 -10.74
N ALA A 17 -4.17 3.40 -9.53
CA ALA A 17 -4.56 2.35 -8.59
C ALA A 17 -5.64 1.43 -9.17
N GLY A 18 -6.65 2.01 -9.85
CA GLY A 18 -7.69 1.26 -10.55
C GLY A 18 -7.17 0.52 -11.77
N LEU A 19 -6.20 1.10 -12.48
CA LEU A 19 -5.59 0.52 -13.67
C LEU A 19 -4.82 -0.76 -13.31
N PHE A 20 -3.98 -0.69 -12.29
CA PHE A 20 -3.10 -1.79 -11.90
C PHE A 20 -3.72 -2.78 -10.90
N GLY A 21 -4.79 -2.40 -10.20
CA GLY A 21 -5.50 -3.27 -9.27
C GLY A 21 -4.71 -3.63 -7.99
N VAL A 22 -3.60 -2.94 -7.70
CA VAL A 22 -2.68 -3.26 -6.59
C VAL A 22 -3.11 -2.61 -5.26
N GLY A 23 -4.25 -1.92 -5.23
CA GLY A 23 -4.76 -1.30 -4.01
C GLY A 23 -3.86 -0.15 -3.55
N GLY A 24 -3.73 0.90 -4.39
CA GLY A 24 -3.32 2.26 -4.04
C GLY A 24 -1.92 2.48 -3.45
N GLY A 25 -1.57 1.82 -2.36
CA GLY A 25 -0.48 2.19 -1.45
C GLY A 25 0.89 2.32 -2.11
N ILE A 26 1.25 1.38 -2.99
CA ILE A 26 2.52 1.43 -3.74
C ILE A 26 2.66 2.70 -4.58
N ILE A 27 1.54 3.27 -5.04
CA ILE A 27 1.52 4.46 -5.92
C ILE A 27 1.30 5.71 -5.09
N ILE A 28 0.50 5.63 -4.03
CA ILE A 28 0.16 6.77 -3.17
C ILE A 28 1.39 7.28 -2.42
N VAL A 29 2.26 6.41 -1.90
CA VAL A 29 3.46 6.83 -1.15
C VAL A 29 4.39 7.69 -2.02
N PRO A 30 4.83 7.27 -3.22
CA PRO A 30 5.63 8.11 -4.12
C PRO A 30 5.00 9.45 -4.48
N VAL A 31 3.70 9.44 -4.77
CA VAL A 31 2.94 10.65 -5.11
C VAL A 31 2.93 11.63 -3.93
N LEU A 32 2.75 11.13 -2.71
CA LEU A 32 2.81 11.93 -1.49
C LEU A 32 4.21 12.48 -1.22
N VAL A 33 5.25 11.64 -1.34
CA VAL A 33 6.65 12.07 -1.16
C VAL A 33 6.98 13.22 -2.12
N PHE A 34 6.64 13.07 -3.41
CA PHE A 34 6.86 14.11 -4.40
C PHE A 34 6.08 15.39 -4.07
N SER A 35 4.80 15.25 -3.71
CA SER A 35 3.94 16.38 -3.34
C SER A 35 4.48 17.15 -2.13
N PHE A 36 4.88 16.44 -1.08
CA PHE A 36 5.43 17.04 0.14
C PHE A 36 6.81 17.67 -0.10
N THR A 37 7.61 17.11 -1.01
CA THR A 37 8.90 17.69 -1.41
C THR A 37 8.69 19.04 -2.09
N LEU A 38 7.69 19.13 -2.98
CA LEU A 38 7.33 20.39 -3.65
C LEU A 38 6.77 21.44 -2.69
N GLN A 39 6.17 21.02 -1.58
CA GLN A 39 5.68 21.91 -0.51
C GLN A 39 6.79 22.34 0.46
N GLY A 40 8.00 21.79 0.33
CA GLY A 40 9.13 22.11 1.21
C GLY A 40 8.99 21.52 2.60
N PHE A 41 8.28 20.40 2.77
CA PHE A 41 8.23 19.69 4.05
C PHE A 41 9.61 19.12 4.40
N ASP A 42 9.90 19.02 5.70
CA ASP A 42 11.23 18.60 6.16
C ASP A 42 11.54 17.16 5.71
N PRO A 43 12.69 16.91 5.04
CA PRO A 43 13.07 15.59 4.54
C PRO A 43 13.15 14.49 5.60
N SER A 44 13.32 14.85 6.88
CA SER A 44 13.42 13.88 7.98
C SER A 44 12.08 13.20 8.28
N ILE A 45 10.96 13.90 8.17
CA ILE A 45 9.61 13.41 8.48
C ILE A 45 8.75 13.18 7.24
N LEU A 46 9.14 13.73 6.09
CA LEU A 46 8.36 13.72 4.86
C LEU A 46 7.97 12.30 4.43
N THR A 47 8.91 11.35 4.51
CA THR A 47 8.65 9.96 4.13
C THR A 47 7.72 9.27 5.11
N HIS A 48 7.88 9.51 6.41
CA HIS A 48 6.99 9.00 7.46
C HIS A 48 5.57 9.54 7.29
N LEU A 49 5.43 10.85 7.02
CA LEU A 49 4.17 11.49 6.67
C LEU A 49 3.51 10.85 5.45
N ALA A 50 4.28 10.58 4.39
CA ALA A 50 3.77 9.96 3.18
C ALA A 50 3.28 8.53 3.42
N VAL A 51 4.04 7.75 4.18
CA VAL A 51 3.69 6.37 4.55
C VAL A 51 2.44 6.35 5.43
N GLY A 52 2.38 7.15 6.49
CA GLY A 52 1.24 7.23 7.40
C GLY A 52 -0.03 7.71 6.70
N THR A 53 0.07 8.76 5.89
CA THR A 53 -1.06 9.30 5.11
C THR A 53 -1.57 8.30 4.06
N SER A 54 -0.67 7.57 3.40
CA SER A 54 -1.03 6.48 2.48
C SER A 54 -1.81 5.38 3.21
N LEU A 55 -1.30 4.90 4.35
CA LEU A 55 -1.96 3.87 5.15
C LEU A 55 -3.35 4.32 5.62
N ALA A 56 -3.49 5.56 6.09
CA ALA A 56 -4.79 6.13 6.45
C ALA A 56 -5.75 6.17 5.25
N THR A 57 -5.26 6.53 4.06
CA THR A 57 -6.05 6.52 2.81
C THR A 57 -6.52 5.11 2.45
N ILE A 58 -5.65 4.11 2.65
CA ILE A 58 -5.94 2.72 2.31
C ILE A 58 -7.13 2.20 3.13
N ILE A 59 -7.32 2.62 4.38
CA ILE A 59 -8.47 2.22 5.22
C ILE A 59 -9.78 2.38 4.44
N PHE A 60 -10.01 3.56 3.87
CA PHE A 60 -11.26 3.84 3.15
C PHE A 60 -11.41 3.02 1.86
N THR A 61 -10.31 2.83 1.12
CA THR A 61 -10.32 2.02 -0.11
C THR A 61 -10.53 0.54 0.19
N SER A 62 -9.90 0.01 1.24
CA SER A 62 -10.00 -1.37 1.69
C SER A 62 -11.41 -1.68 2.20
N VAL A 63 -12.06 -0.80 2.96
CA VAL A 63 -13.47 -1.01 3.39
C VAL A 63 -14.38 -1.28 2.18
N ASN A 64 -14.26 -0.46 1.13
CA ASN A 64 -15.05 -0.63 -0.09
C ASN A 64 -14.71 -1.94 -0.83
N ALA A 65 -13.41 -2.24 -0.99
CA ALA A 65 -12.95 -3.44 -1.66
C ALA A 65 -13.39 -4.73 -0.93
N VAL A 66 -13.27 -4.75 0.39
CA VAL A 66 -13.67 -5.89 1.24
C VAL A 66 -15.16 -6.13 1.15
N ARG A 67 -15.98 -5.08 1.22
CA ARG A 67 -17.43 -5.19 1.08
C ARG A 67 -17.83 -5.82 -0.26
N GLU A 68 -17.21 -5.38 -1.35
CA GLU A 68 -17.49 -5.92 -2.68
C GLU A 68 -17.04 -7.38 -2.83
N HIS A 69 -15.83 -7.70 -2.38
CA HIS A 69 -15.32 -9.07 -2.43
C HIS A 69 -16.07 -10.04 -1.51
N HIS A 70 -16.53 -9.56 -0.35
CA HIS A 70 -17.36 -10.33 0.56
C HIS A 70 -18.72 -10.65 -0.07
N ARG A 71 -19.37 -9.66 -0.71
CA ARG A 71 -20.64 -9.86 -1.42
C ARG A 71 -20.52 -10.92 -2.52
N ARG A 72 -19.35 -11.06 -3.14
CA ARG A 72 -19.07 -12.07 -4.17
C ARG A 72 -18.62 -13.43 -3.61
N GLY A 73 -18.58 -13.61 -2.29
CA GLY A 73 -18.16 -14.87 -1.66
C GLY A 73 -16.69 -15.25 -1.90
N ALA A 74 -15.85 -14.32 -2.34
CA ALA A 74 -14.47 -14.60 -2.76
C ALA A 74 -13.46 -14.58 -1.59
N VAL A 75 -13.83 -14.01 -0.45
CA VAL A 75 -12.93 -13.86 0.71
C VAL A 75 -12.81 -15.16 1.50
N ARG A 76 -11.58 -15.64 1.70
CA ARG A 76 -11.29 -16.80 2.55
C ARG A 76 -11.12 -16.38 4.01
N TRP A 77 -12.24 -16.23 4.71
CA TRP A 77 -12.27 -15.81 6.13
C TRP A 77 -11.38 -16.62 7.09
N PRO A 78 -11.24 -17.96 6.96
CA PRO A 78 -10.33 -18.71 7.81
C PRO A 78 -8.87 -18.28 7.66
N ILE A 79 -8.43 -17.99 6.43
CA ILE A 79 -7.08 -17.50 6.14
C ILE A 79 -6.93 -16.08 6.69
N PHE A 80 -7.89 -15.21 6.38
CA PHE A 80 -7.92 -13.83 6.87
C PHE A 80 -7.78 -13.76 8.38
N LYS A 81 -8.54 -14.55 9.15
CA LYS A 81 -8.53 -14.50 10.62
C LYS A 81 -7.13 -14.70 11.19
N TRP A 82 -6.43 -15.75 10.76
CA TRP A 82 -5.09 -16.09 11.30
C TRP A 82 -4.01 -15.15 10.77
N MET A 83 -4.13 -14.67 9.54
CA MET A 83 -3.24 -13.64 9.00
C MET A 83 -3.42 -12.32 9.74
N THR A 84 -4.65 -11.89 10.02
CA THR A 84 -4.95 -10.65 10.73
C THR A 84 -4.32 -10.62 12.12
N VAL A 85 -4.36 -11.72 12.88
CA VAL A 85 -3.68 -11.80 14.18
C VAL A 85 -2.18 -11.49 14.04
N GLY A 86 -1.53 -12.10 13.05
CA GLY A 86 -0.12 -11.85 12.77
C GLY A 86 0.14 -10.43 12.29
N ILE A 87 -0.70 -9.94 11.38
CA ILE A 87 -0.65 -8.61 10.78
C ILE A 87 -0.69 -7.52 11.83
N LEU A 88 -1.57 -7.62 12.83
CA LEU A 88 -1.69 -6.57 13.85
C LEU A 88 -0.39 -6.42 14.65
N LEU A 89 0.24 -7.54 15.00
CA LEU A 89 1.56 -7.55 15.65
C LEU A 89 2.64 -7.02 14.72
N GLY A 90 2.69 -7.54 13.50
CA GLY A 90 3.67 -7.15 12.49
C GLY A 90 3.61 -5.67 12.14
N ALA A 91 2.41 -5.12 11.95
CA ALA A 91 2.18 -3.72 11.62
C ALA A 91 2.69 -2.77 12.70
N GLY A 92 2.45 -3.10 13.98
CA GLY A 92 2.98 -2.31 15.09
C GLY A 92 4.51 -2.29 15.11
N PHE A 93 5.15 -3.48 15.02
CA PHE A 93 6.62 -3.56 14.93
C PHE A 93 7.18 -2.91 13.67
N GLY A 94 6.46 -2.98 12.55
CA GLY A 94 6.86 -2.38 11.29
C GLY A 94 6.81 -0.86 11.34
N ALA A 95 5.80 -0.28 12.01
CA ALA A 95 5.73 1.16 12.25
C ALA A 95 6.89 1.65 13.13
N LEU A 96 7.19 0.92 14.22
CA LEU A 96 8.37 1.19 15.06
C LEU A 96 9.68 1.09 14.27
N THR A 97 9.78 0.08 13.41
CA THR A 97 10.95 -0.10 12.54
C THR A 97 11.09 1.07 11.56
N ALA A 98 9.98 1.51 10.96
CA ALA A 98 9.97 2.63 10.03
C ALA A 98 10.35 3.95 10.71
N GLU A 99 9.83 4.22 11.90
CA GLU A 99 10.19 5.39 12.71
C GLU A 99 11.68 5.41 13.08
N ALA A 100 12.24 4.26 13.46
CA ALA A 100 13.66 4.16 13.79
C ALA A 100 14.61 4.41 12.60
N ILE A 101 14.10 4.37 11.36
CA ILE A 101 14.86 4.65 10.15
C ILE A 101 14.67 6.13 9.77
N SER A 102 15.77 6.84 9.51
CA SER A 102 15.70 8.23 9.04
C SER A 102 14.94 8.37 7.73
N GLY A 103 14.18 9.46 7.55
CA GLY A 103 13.35 9.70 6.35
C GLY A 103 14.05 9.40 5.02
N PRO A 104 15.26 9.97 4.75
CA PRO A 104 16.00 9.68 3.52
C PRO A 104 16.37 8.21 3.33
N ASN A 105 16.69 7.49 4.41
CA ASN A 105 17.00 6.06 4.33
C ASN A 105 15.73 5.23 4.12
N LEU A 106 14.61 5.60 4.75
CA LEU A 106 13.31 4.98 4.53
C LEU A 106 12.88 5.15 3.06
N GLN A 107 13.08 6.33 2.49
CA GLN A 107 12.82 6.61 1.08
C GLN A 107 13.66 5.71 0.17
N LYS A 108 14.97 5.58 0.42
CA LYS A 108 15.85 4.67 -0.33
C LYS A 108 15.39 3.21 -0.23
N ILE A 109 14.99 2.75 0.96
CA ILE A 109 14.47 1.39 1.18
C ILE A 109 13.20 1.15 0.36
N ILE A 110 12.26 2.09 0.37
CA ILE A 110 11.05 2.03 -0.46
C ILE A 110 11.42 2.03 -1.95
N GLY A 111 12.42 2.82 -2.35
CA GLY A 111 12.92 2.89 -3.73
C GLY A 111 13.50 1.57 -4.21
N VAL A 112 14.39 0.96 -3.43
CA VAL A 112 14.94 -0.38 -3.72
C VAL A 112 13.84 -1.43 -3.80
N PHE A 113 12.88 -1.39 -2.87
CA PHE A 113 11.73 -2.30 -2.91
C PHE A 113 10.91 -2.12 -4.19
N ALA A 114 10.64 -0.89 -4.60
CA ALA A 114 9.95 -0.60 -5.85
C ALA A 114 10.70 -1.16 -7.08
N LEU A 115 12.03 -1.02 -7.12
CA LEU A 115 12.86 -1.61 -8.18
C LEU A 115 12.80 -3.14 -8.20
N VAL A 116 12.83 -3.78 -7.04
CA VAL A 116 12.71 -5.24 -6.94
C VAL A 116 11.36 -5.72 -7.47
N ILE A 117 10.27 -5.06 -7.09
CA ILE A 117 8.93 -5.39 -7.61
C ILE A 117 8.84 -5.10 -9.13
N ALA A 118 9.42 -4.01 -9.59
CA ALA A 118 9.50 -3.68 -11.02
C ALA A 118 10.21 -4.79 -11.81
N ALA A 119 11.37 -5.25 -11.33
CA ALA A 119 12.12 -6.34 -11.94
C ALA A 119 11.34 -7.66 -11.90
N GLN A 120 10.70 -8.00 -10.78
CA GLN A 120 9.86 -9.19 -10.66
C GLN A 120 8.71 -9.19 -11.68
N LEU A 121 8.07 -8.03 -11.87
CA LEU A 121 7.01 -7.86 -12.87
C LEU A 121 7.57 -7.95 -14.30
N ALA A 122 8.72 -7.35 -14.58
CA ALA A 122 9.35 -7.41 -15.90
C ALA A 122 9.75 -8.84 -16.29
N LEU A 123 10.30 -9.61 -15.35
CA LEU A 123 10.82 -10.97 -15.57
C LEU A 123 9.76 -12.07 -15.57
N ASP A 124 8.48 -11.74 -15.38
CA ASP A 124 7.37 -12.70 -15.29
C ASP A 124 7.61 -13.87 -14.33
N VAL A 125 8.30 -13.59 -13.22
CA VAL A 125 8.55 -14.56 -12.15
C VAL A 125 7.22 -14.89 -11.48
N LYS A 126 6.55 -15.94 -11.96
CA LYS A 126 5.34 -16.47 -11.36
C LYS A 126 5.73 -17.53 -10.33
N PRO A 127 5.32 -17.38 -9.07
CA PRO A 127 5.45 -18.48 -8.10
C PRO A 127 4.66 -19.67 -8.64
N LYS A 128 5.34 -20.81 -8.87
CA LYS A 128 4.62 -22.06 -9.17
C LYS A 128 3.78 -22.42 -7.96
N ALA A 129 2.47 -22.57 -8.16
CA ALA A 129 1.55 -23.04 -7.13
C ALA A 129 1.92 -24.48 -6.75
N SER A 130 2.73 -24.65 -5.70
CA SER A 130 3.31 -25.95 -5.36
C SER A 130 3.14 -26.33 -3.88
N ARG A 131 2.51 -25.47 -3.06
CA ARG A 131 2.43 -25.68 -1.60
C ARG A 131 1.00 -25.49 -1.10
N THR A 132 0.55 -26.37 -0.21
CA THR A 132 -0.75 -26.29 0.45
C THR A 132 -0.85 -25.06 1.35
N VAL A 133 -2.04 -24.59 1.72
CA VAL A 133 -2.16 -23.47 2.68
C VAL A 133 -1.54 -23.89 4.03
N PRO A 134 -0.67 -23.06 4.65
CA PRO A 134 -0.05 -23.41 5.92
C PRO A 134 -1.10 -23.48 7.05
N GLY A 135 -0.78 -24.20 8.12
CA GLY A 135 -1.60 -24.22 9.34
C GLY A 135 -1.68 -22.84 10.01
N LYS A 136 -2.48 -22.76 11.07
CA LYS A 136 -2.79 -21.52 11.83
C LYS A 136 -1.52 -20.71 12.17
N LEU A 137 -0.52 -21.38 12.75
CA LEU A 137 0.75 -20.76 13.12
C LEU A 137 1.50 -20.20 11.90
N GLY A 138 1.55 -20.94 10.79
CA GLY A 138 2.23 -20.48 9.58
C GLY A 138 1.53 -19.29 8.93
N LEU A 139 0.20 -19.21 9.00
CA LEU A 139 -0.56 -18.04 8.54
C LEU A 139 -0.33 -16.82 9.44
N THR A 140 -0.25 -17.01 10.76
CA THR A 140 0.08 -15.93 11.70
C THR A 140 1.50 -15.43 11.49
N MET A 141 2.51 -16.30 11.37
CA MET A 141 3.88 -15.86 11.07
C MET A 141 3.99 -15.14 9.73
N ALA A 142 3.36 -15.68 8.68
CA ALA A 142 3.30 -14.99 7.39
C ALA A 142 2.61 -13.63 7.50
N GLY A 143 1.50 -13.57 8.25
CA GLY A 143 0.80 -12.32 8.55
C GLY A 143 1.69 -11.30 9.25
N SER A 144 2.51 -11.71 10.22
CA SER A 144 3.44 -10.81 10.92
C SER A 144 4.51 -10.25 10.00
N VAL A 145 5.14 -11.08 9.17
CA VAL A 145 6.14 -10.61 8.20
C VAL A 145 5.50 -9.66 7.18
N ILE A 146 4.32 -10.02 6.68
CA ILE A 146 3.57 -9.19 5.72
C ILE A 146 3.17 -7.86 6.37
N GLY A 147 2.63 -7.88 7.59
CA GLY A 147 2.22 -6.67 8.31
C GLY A 147 3.42 -5.75 8.58
N TRP A 148 4.53 -6.32 9.03
CA TRP A 148 5.79 -5.60 9.26
C TRP A 148 6.31 -4.91 8.00
N ALA A 149 6.47 -5.66 6.92
CA ALA A 149 6.88 -5.11 5.64
C ALA A 149 5.88 -4.09 5.12
N SER A 150 4.58 -4.37 5.26
CA SER A 150 3.52 -3.50 4.73
C SER A 150 3.48 -2.13 5.42
N ALA A 151 3.74 -2.08 6.72
CA ALA A 151 3.85 -0.84 7.48
C ALA A 151 5.07 -0.01 7.05
N ILE A 152 6.23 -0.63 6.83
CA ILE A 152 7.46 0.04 6.38
C ILE A 152 7.26 0.67 5.00
N PHE A 153 6.66 -0.08 4.07
CA PHE A 153 6.49 0.39 2.69
C PHE A 153 5.23 1.24 2.48
N GLY A 154 4.34 1.36 3.47
CA GLY A 154 3.07 2.08 3.34
C GLY A 154 2.08 1.44 2.36
N ILE A 155 2.08 0.11 2.28
CA ILE A 155 1.31 -0.68 1.30
C ILE A 155 0.16 -1.45 1.97
N GLY A 156 -0.97 -1.59 1.27
CA GLY A 156 -2.18 -2.24 1.80
C GLY A 156 -2.16 -3.77 1.74
N GLY A 157 -0.99 -4.39 1.83
CA GLY A 157 -0.81 -5.85 1.77
C GLY A 157 -1.00 -6.50 0.39
N GLY A 158 -1.57 -5.82 -0.62
CA GLY A 158 -1.82 -6.33 -1.98
C GLY A 158 -0.59 -6.92 -2.67
N SER A 159 0.53 -6.21 -2.62
CA SER A 159 1.78 -6.61 -3.28
C SER A 159 2.51 -7.76 -2.61
N LEU A 160 2.22 -8.07 -1.34
CA LEU A 160 2.90 -9.13 -0.58
C LEU A 160 1.97 -10.32 -0.31
N THR A 161 0.73 -10.05 0.07
CA THR A 161 -0.27 -11.08 0.42
C THR A 161 -0.78 -11.83 -0.80
N VAL A 162 -1.05 -11.15 -1.93
CA VAL A 162 -1.51 -11.81 -3.17
C VAL A 162 -0.49 -12.83 -3.68
N PRO A 163 0.81 -12.49 -3.88
CA PRO A 163 1.79 -13.48 -4.34
C PRO A 163 2.01 -14.59 -3.31
N PHE A 164 1.99 -14.28 -2.01
CA PHE A 164 2.06 -15.30 -0.96
C PHE A 164 0.91 -16.31 -1.08
N LEU A 165 -0.34 -15.84 -1.14
CA LEU A 165 -1.51 -16.71 -1.22
C LEU A 165 -1.54 -17.51 -2.53
N THR A 166 -1.15 -16.89 -3.64
CA THR A 166 -1.06 -17.55 -4.94
C THR A 166 0.02 -18.64 -4.92
N TRP A 167 1.16 -18.40 -4.27
CA TRP A 167 2.20 -19.40 -4.06
C TRP A 167 1.76 -20.56 -3.17
N ARG A 168 0.84 -20.31 -2.23
CA ARG A 168 0.16 -21.33 -1.41
C ARG A 168 -1.08 -21.94 -2.09
N SER A 169 -1.14 -21.86 -3.43
CA SER A 169 -2.18 -22.46 -4.27
C SER A 169 -3.60 -21.97 -4.00
N VAL A 170 -3.77 -20.77 -3.42
CA VAL A 170 -5.07 -20.12 -3.34
C VAL A 170 -5.44 -19.58 -4.72
N PRO A 171 -6.66 -19.84 -5.24
CA PRO A 171 -7.10 -19.30 -6.53
C PRO A 171 -6.92 -17.78 -6.61
N MET A 172 -6.42 -17.26 -7.73
CA MET A 172 -6.06 -15.85 -7.89
C MET A 172 -7.18 -14.88 -7.45
N GLN A 173 -8.43 -15.15 -7.83
CA GLN A 173 -9.58 -14.32 -7.43
C GLN A 173 -9.77 -14.30 -5.90
N GLN A 174 -9.58 -15.43 -5.24
CA GLN A 174 -9.68 -15.55 -3.78
C GLN A 174 -8.45 -14.97 -3.08
N ALA A 175 -7.26 -15.08 -3.68
CA ALA A 175 -6.03 -14.49 -3.18
C ALA A 175 -6.14 -12.96 -3.17
N VAL A 176 -6.61 -12.35 -4.26
CA VAL A 176 -6.88 -10.91 -4.35
C VAL A 176 -7.94 -10.49 -3.34
N ALA A 177 -9.07 -11.19 -3.28
CA ALA A 177 -10.15 -10.88 -2.33
C ALA A 177 -9.70 -10.95 -0.87
N THR A 178 -8.97 -12.01 -0.50
CA THR A 178 -8.47 -12.22 0.88
C THR A 178 -7.36 -11.23 1.21
N SER A 179 -6.51 -10.88 0.25
CA SER A 179 -5.50 -9.84 0.41
C SER A 179 -6.13 -8.46 0.66
N SER A 180 -7.15 -8.08 -0.11
CA SER A 180 -7.86 -6.82 0.10
C SER A 180 -8.51 -6.77 1.50
N ALA A 181 -8.98 -7.92 2.01
CA ALA A 181 -9.43 -8.08 3.39
C ALA A 181 -8.31 -7.85 4.40
N CYS A 182 -7.16 -8.49 4.23
CA CYS A 182 -5.98 -8.28 5.06
C CYS A 182 -5.44 -6.84 5.01
N GLY A 183 -5.67 -6.11 3.91
CA GLY A 183 -5.25 -4.72 3.77
C GLY A 183 -5.90 -3.77 4.79
N LEU A 184 -7.14 -4.04 5.19
CA LEU A 184 -7.85 -3.21 6.18
C LEU A 184 -7.17 -3.22 7.57
N PRO A 185 -6.92 -4.38 8.23
CA PRO A 185 -6.23 -4.39 9.51
C PRO A 185 -4.78 -3.90 9.42
N ILE A 186 -4.07 -4.13 8.30
CA ILE A 186 -2.74 -3.53 8.06
C ILE A 186 -2.85 -2.00 8.13
N ALA A 187 -3.76 -1.44 7.33
CA ALA A 187 -3.92 0.00 7.18
C ALA A 187 -4.34 0.65 8.50
N VAL A 188 -5.32 0.07 9.20
CA VAL A 188 -5.80 0.59 10.49
C VAL A 188 -4.70 0.54 11.55
N ALA A 189 -4.07 -0.62 11.76
CA ALA A 189 -3.05 -0.77 12.79
C ALA A 189 -1.82 0.11 12.52
N SER A 190 -1.37 0.16 11.26
CA SER A 190 -0.22 0.97 10.89
C SER A 190 -0.55 2.47 10.96
N ALA A 191 -1.70 2.91 10.45
CA ALA A 191 -2.09 4.32 10.52
C ALA A 191 -2.20 4.81 11.97
N ILE A 192 -2.83 4.03 12.86
CA ILE A 192 -2.89 4.35 14.29
C ILE A 192 -1.48 4.42 14.88
N SER A 193 -0.61 3.46 14.54
CA SER A 193 0.78 3.46 15.01
C SER A 193 1.51 4.74 14.56
N PHE A 194 1.47 5.08 13.27
CA PHE A 194 2.08 6.31 12.75
C PHE A 194 1.48 7.60 13.32
N MET A 195 0.19 7.62 13.66
CA MET A 195 -0.43 8.74 14.39
C MET A 195 0.15 8.88 15.79
N ILE A 196 0.33 7.77 16.51
CA ILE A 196 0.87 7.77 17.89
C ILE A 196 2.35 8.15 17.89
N LEU A 197 3.15 7.53 17.02
CA LEU A 197 4.60 7.74 16.97
C LEU A 197 4.95 9.18 16.57
N GLY A 198 4.24 9.74 15.59
CA GLY A 198 4.48 11.12 15.16
C GLY A 198 3.81 12.20 16.02
N TRP A 199 3.04 11.85 17.06
CA TRP A 199 2.13 12.80 17.73
C TRP A 199 2.82 14.04 18.32
N HIS A 200 4.06 13.87 18.79
CA HIS A 200 4.83 14.92 19.47
C HIS A 200 6.00 15.46 18.64
N ASP A 201 6.03 15.16 17.33
CA ASP A 201 7.11 15.63 16.47
C ASP A 201 6.96 17.15 16.18
N PRO A 202 7.97 17.99 16.49
CA PRO A 202 7.88 19.43 16.34
C PRO A 202 7.91 19.91 14.87
N LEU A 203 8.30 19.05 13.93
CA LEU A 203 8.41 19.36 12.52
C LEU A 203 7.09 19.14 11.76
N LEU A 204 6.04 18.69 12.45
CA LEU A 204 4.76 18.38 11.83
C LEU A 204 4.11 19.60 11.16
N PRO A 205 3.69 19.49 9.88
CA PRO A 205 2.88 20.51 9.23
C PRO A 205 1.55 20.75 9.97
N ALA A 206 1.02 21.96 9.87
CA ALA A 206 -0.32 22.27 10.38
C ALA A 206 -1.37 21.30 9.80
N HIS A 207 -2.34 20.90 10.62
CA HIS A 207 -3.38 19.91 10.27
C HIS A 207 -2.89 18.46 10.09
N SER A 208 -1.77 18.10 10.71
CA SER A 208 -1.32 16.71 10.84
C SER A 208 -1.85 16.06 12.12
N LEU A 209 -2.19 14.77 12.06
CA LEU A 209 -2.43 13.91 13.22
C LEU A 209 -1.30 12.89 13.28
N GLY A 210 -0.24 13.20 14.03
CA GLY A 210 1.03 12.49 13.93
C GLY A 210 1.54 12.48 12.49
N PHE A 211 2.08 11.35 12.02
CA PHE A 211 2.52 11.21 10.63
C PHE A 211 1.37 11.04 9.60
N VAL A 212 0.18 11.56 9.89
CA VAL A 212 -0.96 11.56 8.96
C VAL A 212 -1.37 13.00 8.64
N TYR A 213 -1.13 13.44 7.40
CA TYR A 213 -1.47 14.76 6.94
C TYR A 213 -2.92 14.81 6.43
N LEU A 214 -3.81 15.46 7.19
CA LEU A 214 -5.26 15.44 6.92
C LEU A 214 -5.67 16.04 5.56
N PRO A 215 -5.09 17.15 5.08
CA PRO A 215 -5.48 17.72 3.78
C PRO A 215 -5.20 16.76 2.62
N ALA A 216 -4.05 16.08 2.64
CA ALA A 216 -3.74 15.07 1.63
C ALA A 216 -4.63 13.83 1.77
N LEU A 217 -4.89 13.37 3.00
CA LEU A 217 -5.79 12.25 3.25
C LEU A 217 -7.17 12.51 2.63
N LEU A 218 -7.77 13.67 2.90
CA LEU A 218 -9.09 14.03 2.39
C LEU A 218 -9.07 14.20 0.86
N GLY A 219 -8.11 14.95 0.32
CA GLY A 219 -8.01 15.20 -1.11
C GLY A 219 -7.82 13.91 -1.92
N ILE A 220 -6.92 13.04 -1.47
CA ILE A 220 -6.63 11.76 -2.13
C ILE A 220 -7.77 10.78 -1.93
N ALA A 221 -8.31 10.61 -0.71
CA ALA A 221 -9.38 9.65 -0.47
C ALA A 221 -10.62 9.96 -1.34
N LEU A 222 -11.04 11.22 -1.39
CA LEU A 222 -12.24 11.63 -2.13
C LEU A 222 -12.13 11.36 -3.63
N THR A 223 -11.02 11.76 -4.23
CA THR A 223 -10.83 11.67 -5.69
C THR A 223 -10.38 10.28 -6.13
N SER A 224 -9.52 9.63 -5.36
CA SER A 224 -9.00 8.31 -5.72
C SER A 224 -10.10 7.26 -5.84
N MET A 225 -11.11 7.28 -4.96
CA MET A 225 -12.23 6.34 -5.03
C MET A 225 -13.07 6.51 -6.30
N VAL A 226 -13.31 7.75 -6.72
CA VAL A 226 -14.09 8.07 -7.92
C VAL A 226 -13.30 7.66 -9.17
N PHE A 227 -12.04 8.08 -9.25
CA PHE A 227 -11.20 7.86 -10.42
C PHE A 227 -10.65 6.43 -10.52
N ALA A 228 -10.61 5.67 -9.42
CA ALA A 228 -10.29 4.24 -9.46
C ALA A 228 -11.28 3.45 -10.33
N ARG A 229 -12.55 3.87 -10.39
CA ARG A 229 -13.53 3.25 -11.29
C ARG A 229 -13.17 3.48 -12.76
N LEU A 230 -12.65 4.65 -13.09
CA LEU A 230 -12.17 4.97 -14.44
C LEU A 230 -10.92 4.14 -14.78
N GLY A 231 -9.98 4.05 -13.85
CA GLY A 231 -8.80 3.19 -13.98
C GLY A 231 -9.15 1.73 -14.24
N ALA A 232 -10.10 1.17 -13.48
CA ALA A 232 -10.56 -0.21 -13.67
C ALA A 232 -11.22 -0.44 -15.04
N ARG A 233 -12.03 0.53 -15.51
CA ARG A 233 -12.62 0.46 -16.87
C ARG A 233 -11.56 0.52 -17.96
N LEU A 234 -10.50 1.32 -17.79
CA LEU A 234 -9.38 1.37 -18.71
C LEU A 234 -8.58 0.06 -18.70
N ALA A 235 -8.39 -0.55 -17.52
CA ALA A 235 -7.67 -1.81 -17.39
C ALA A 235 -8.30 -2.92 -18.22
N HIS A 236 -9.63 -2.98 -18.31
CA HIS A 236 -10.36 -3.94 -19.14
C HIS A 236 -10.15 -3.75 -20.65
N LYS A 237 -9.73 -2.56 -21.10
CA LYS A 237 -9.44 -2.28 -22.51
C LYS A 237 -7.99 -2.56 -22.89
N LEU A 238 -7.09 -2.67 -21.91
CA LEU A 238 -5.67 -2.90 -22.15
C LEU A 238 -5.34 -4.39 -22.06
N SER A 239 -4.34 -4.82 -22.83
CA SER A 239 -3.85 -6.20 -22.71
C SER A 239 -3.14 -6.40 -21.35
N PRO A 240 -3.29 -7.57 -20.70
CA PRO A 240 -2.62 -7.86 -19.43
C PRO A 240 -1.09 -7.67 -19.49
N LYS A 241 -0.48 -7.95 -20.66
CA LYS A 241 0.96 -7.76 -20.90
C LYS A 241 1.36 -6.28 -20.86
N LEU A 242 0.59 -5.42 -21.53
CA LEU A 242 0.85 -3.98 -21.54
C LEU A 242 0.66 -3.39 -20.15
N LEU A 243 -0.42 -3.77 -19.46
CA LEU A 243 -0.69 -3.31 -18.10
C LEU A 243 0.48 -3.63 -17.15
N LYS A 244 0.99 -4.86 -17.23
CA LYS A 244 2.15 -5.30 -16.44
C LYS A 244 3.41 -4.50 -16.74
N ARG A 245 3.70 -4.25 -18.03
CA ARG A 245 4.86 -3.45 -18.46
C ARG A 245 4.77 -2.00 -18.00
N LEU A 246 3.60 -1.37 -18.14
CA LEU A 246 3.35 -0.01 -17.65
C LEU A 246 3.55 0.08 -16.13
N PHE A 247 3.08 -0.92 -15.39
CA PHE A 247 3.27 -0.94 -13.94
C PHE A 247 4.74 -1.09 -13.56
N ALA A 248 5.46 -2.02 -14.21
CA ALA A 248 6.89 -2.22 -14.00
C ALA A 248 7.68 -0.93 -14.33
N ALA A 249 7.36 -0.26 -15.43
CA ALA A 249 8.01 1.01 -15.81
C ALA A 249 7.76 2.11 -14.78
N LEU A 250 6.52 2.26 -14.30
CA LEU A 250 6.18 3.22 -13.24
C LEU A 250 7.00 2.98 -11.98
N LEU A 251 7.05 1.72 -11.50
CA LEU A 251 7.83 1.37 -10.30
C LEU A 251 9.33 1.53 -10.49
N PHE A 252 9.82 1.29 -11.70
CA PHE A 252 11.22 1.52 -12.04
C PHE A 252 11.57 3.01 -11.95
N CYS A 253 10.76 3.90 -12.55
CA CYS A 253 10.95 5.35 -12.47
C CYS A 253 10.86 5.86 -11.03
N VAL A 254 9.86 5.41 -10.27
CA VAL A 254 9.71 5.75 -8.85
C VAL A 254 10.92 5.29 -8.04
N GLY A 255 11.36 4.05 -8.26
CA GLY A 255 12.49 3.47 -7.54
C GLY A 255 13.79 4.24 -7.79
N LEU A 256 14.03 4.66 -9.03
CA LEU A 256 15.16 5.53 -9.37
C LEU A 256 15.05 6.91 -8.71
N SER A 257 13.87 7.54 -8.75
CA SER A 257 13.64 8.86 -8.15
C SER A 257 13.79 8.89 -6.63
N PHE A 258 13.77 7.73 -5.96
CA PHE A 258 13.97 7.62 -4.51
C PHE A 258 15.44 7.34 -4.14
N LEU A 259 16.26 6.98 -5.12
CA LEU A 259 17.68 6.68 -4.95
C LEU A 259 18.58 7.86 -5.33
N PHE A 260 18.15 8.65 -6.31
CA PHE A 260 18.84 9.82 -6.87
C PHE A 260 17.99 11.07 -6.66
#